data_AF-A0A831KKY5-F1
#
_entry.id   AF-A0A831KKY5-F1
#
_cell.length_a   1.000
_cell.length_b   1.000
_cell.length_c   1.000
_cell.angle_alpha   90.00
_cell.angle_beta   90.00
_cell.angle_gamma   90.00
#
_symmetry.space_group_name_H-M   'P 1'
#
loop_
_entity.id
_entity.type
_entity.pdbx_description
1 polymer ?
#
loop_
_entity_poly.entity_id
_entity_poly.type
_entity_poly.pdbx_seq_one_letter_code
_entity_poly.pdbx_strand_id
1 'polypeptide(L)'
;MEKEIKEELNSLIDRGFFARAEQLAQQLDLNDKVQELRRKALWQMAAANRNMPGTKKLAEFYGFTRDQLKSILEETLGSEKIKEDNRILDPCYDQYTGQYLSFEEWINQLFKRWDKIGRN
;
A
#
# COMPACT_ATOMS: atom_id res chain seq x y z
N MET A 1 15.98 20.23 16.41
CA MET A 1 14.59 20.18 15.92
C MET A 1 14.49 19.67 14.49
N GLU A 2 14.78 20.44 13.44
CA GLU A 2 14.61 19.96 12.04
C GLU A 2 15.48 18.74 11.69
N LYS A 3 16.73 18.71 12.19
CA LYS A 3 17.65 17.57 12.01
C LYS A 3 17.12 16.29 12.66
N GLU A 4 16.61 16.37 13.89
CA GLU A 4 16.06 15.24 14.63
C GLU A 4 14.80 14.68 13.96
N ILE A 5 13.95 15.55 13.42
CA ILE A 5 12.74 15.15 12.68
C ILE A 5 13.12 14.41 11.38
N LYS A 6 14.15 14.86 10.67
CA LYS A 6 14.66 14.16 9.48
C LYS A 6 15.28 12.80 9.81
N GLU A 7 16.00 12.70 10.93
CA GLU A 7 16.54 11.42 11.43
C GLU A 7 15.41 10.45 11.82
N GLU A 8 14.36 10.93 12.49
CA GLU A 8 13.17 10.14 12.80
C GLU A 8 12.46 9.68 11.51
N LEU A 9 12.30 10.55 10.51
CA LEU A 9 11.71 10.19 9.23
C LEU A 9 12.45 9.04 8.57
N ASN A 10 13.79 9.12 8.49
CA ASN A 10 14.60 8.06 7.91
C ASN A 10 14.47 6.75 8.71
N SER A 11 14.50 6.83 10.05
CA SER A 11 14.29 5.65 10.90
C SER A 11 12.94 4.97 10.67
N LEU A 12 11.87 5.75 10.48
CA LEU A 12 10.54 5.21 10.18
C LEU A 12 10.51 4.51 8.81
N ILE A 13 11.18 5.09 7.80
CA ILE A 13 11.27 4.51 6.46
C ILE A 13 12.02 3.18 6.50
N ASP A 14 13.17 3.14 7.17
CA ASP A 14 14.01 1.93 7.27
C ASP A 14 13.29 0.78 7.97
N ARG A 15 12.42 1.11 8.94
CA ARG A 15 11.59 0.13 9.65
C ARG A 15 10.31 -0.26 8.89
N GLY A 16 10.07 0.30 7.72
CA GLY A 16 8.86 0.03 6.93
C GLY A 16 7.58 0.62 7.52
N PHE A 17 7.68 1.67 8.36
CA PHE A 17 6.53 2.37 8.95
C PHE A 17 6.05 3.50 8.05
N PHE A 18 5.72 3.16 6.80
CA PHE A 18 5.49 4.14 5.75
C PHE A 18 4.31 5.07 6.02
N ALA A 19 3.23 4.60 6.63
CA ALA A 19 2.10 5.47 6.98
C ALA A 19 2.46 6.54 8.02
N ARG A 20 3.34 6.23 8.98
CA ARG A 20 3.83 7.20 9.97
C ARG A 20 4.91 8.11 9.39
N ALA A 21 5.80 7.55 8.57
CA ALA A 21 6.78 8.33 7.83
C ALA A 21 6.10 9.36 6.92
N GLU A 22 4.99 9.00 6.28
CA GLU A 22 4.22 9.88 5.40
C GLU A 22 3.68 11.10 6.14
N GLN A 23 3.13 10.92 7.34
CA GLN A 23 2.67 12.01 8.20
C GLN A 23 3.81 12.96 8.56
N LEU A 24 4.99 12.43 8.88
CA LEU A 24 6.16 13.24 9.23
C LEU A 24 6.71 13.99 8.00
N ALA A 25 6.67 13.37 6.82
CA ALA A 25 7.04 14.03 5.56
C ALA A 25 6.08 15.18 5.20
N GLN A 26 4.78 15.04 5.50
CA GLN A 26 3.82 16.14 5.33
C GLN A 26 4.15 17.33 6.23
N GLN A 27 4.50 17.08 7.50
CA GLN A 27 4.89 18.14 8.44
C GLN A 27 6.15 18.91 8.02
N LEU A 28 6.99 18.29 7.19
CA LEU A 28 8.21 18.87 6.64
C LEU A 28 8.01 19.46 5.22
N ASP A 29 6.77 19.51 4.70
CA ASP A 29 6.45 19.97 3.34
C ASP A 29 7.22 19.23 2.22
N LEU A 30 7.61 17.97 2.46
CA LEU A 30 8.36 17.14 1.50
C LEU A 30 7.41 16.44 0.53
N ASN A 31 6.73 17.21 -0.34
CA ASN A 31 5.63 16.72 -1.18
C ASN A 31 5.97 15.49 -2.04
N ASP A 32 7.15 15.44 -2.66
CA ASP A 32 7.57 14.28 -3.46
C ASP A 32 7.71 13.01 -2.59
N LYS A 33 8.27 13.19 -1.38
CA LYS A 33 8.44 12.11 -0.41
C LYS A 33 7.09 11.63 0.13
N VAL A 34 6.15 12.54 0.36
CA VAL A 34 4.77 12.21 0.76
C VAL A 34 4.15 11.25 -0.25
N GLN A 35 4.20 11.57 -1.55
CA GLN A 35 3.62 10.71 -2.58
C GLN A 35 4.29 9.35 -2.68
N GLU A 36 5.62 9.30 -2.58
CA GLU A 36 6.39 8.06 -2.53
C GLU A 36 5.95 7.18 -1.36
N LEU A 37 5.83 7.76 -0.15
CA LEU A 37 5.47 7.04 1.06
C LEU A 37 4.02 6.56 1.06
N ARG A 38 3.09 7.34 0.49
CA ARG A 38 1.70 6.91 0.28
C ARG A 38 1.64 5.65 -0.58
N ARG A 39 2.37 5.61 -1.71
CA ARG A 39 2.44 4.42 -2.59
C ARG A 39 3.02 3.22 -1.84
N LYS A 40 4.10 3.40 -1.08
CA LYS A 40 4.70 2.33 -0.26
C LYS A 40 3.76 1.81 0.82
N ALA A 41 3.04 2.69 1.51
CA ALA A 41 2.06 2.31 2.53
C ALA A 41 0.88 1.54 1.92
N LEU A 42 0.37 1.96 0.75
CA LEU A 42 -0.64 1.22 0.01
C LEU A 42 -0.17 -0.15 -0.44
N TRP A 43 1.07 -0.24 -0.95
CA TRP A 43 1.70 -1.51 -1.31
C TRP A 43 1.80 -2.44 -0.10
N GLN A 44 2.28 -1.96 1.04
CA GLN A 44 2.38 -2.77 2.25
C GLN A 44 1.00 -3.28 2.71
N MET A 45 -0.02 -2.42 2.69
CA MET A 45 -1.38 -2.81 3.09
C MET A 45 -2.00 -3.83 2.13
N ALA A 46 -1.81 -3.67 0.83
CA ALA A 46 -2.38 -4.54 -0.20
C ALA A 46 -1.57 -5.84 -0.39
N ALA A 47 -0.26 -5.71 -0.59
CA ALA A 47 0.60 -6.79 -0.98
C ALA A 47 1.09 -7.59 0.23
N ALA A 48 1.69 -6.94 1.23
CA ALA A 48 2.23 -7.64 2.39
C ALA A 48 1.15 -8.12 3.37
N ASN A 49 0.09 -7.32 3.56
CA ASN A 49 -0.97 -7.64 4.53
C ASN A 49 -2.23 -8.27 3.92
N ARG A 50 -2.38 -8.25 2.58
CA ARG A 50 -3.59 -8.73 1.87
C ARG A 50 -4.90 -8.21 2.48
N ASN A 51 -4.91 -6.95 2.93
CA ASN A 51 -5.99 -6.36 3.72
C ASN A 51 -6.91 -5.47 2.87
N MET A 52 -7.97 -6.05 2.27
CA MET A 52 -8.86 -5.30 1.38
C MET A 52 -9.52 -4.07 2.05
N PRO A 53 -10.14 -4.19 3.25
CA PRO A 53 -10.71 -3.03 3.94
C PRO A 53 -9.68 -1.95 4.27
N GLY A 54 -8.51 -2.36 4.76
CA GLY A 54 -7.41 -1.46 5.10
C GLY A 54 -6.89 -0.71 3.89
N THR A 55 -6.68 -1.41 2.77
CA THR A 55 -6.21 -0.80 1.51
C THR A 55 -7.20 0.23 0.99
N LYS A 56 -8.49 -0.09 0.95
CA LYS A 56 -9.54 0.85 0.52
C LYS A 56 -9.56 2.10 1.40
N LYS A 57 -9.64 1.92 2.72
CA LYS A 57 -9.71 3.03 3.67
C LYS A 57 -8.46 3.92 3.62
N LEU A 58 -7.28 3.33 3.43
CA LEU A 58 -6.03 4.07 3.32
C LEU A 58 -5.96 4.88 2.02
N ALA A 59 -6.42 4.30 0.90
CA ALA A 59 -6.48 5.00 -0.38
C ALA A 59 -7.43 6.21 -0.32
N GLU A 60 -8.62 6.01 0.26
CA GLU A 60 -9.60 7.08 0.49
C GLU A 60 -9.04 8.18 1.41
N PHE A 61 -8.35 7.80 2.49
CA PHE A 61 -7.67 8.75 3.39
C PHE A 61 -6.62 9.59 2.68
N TYR A 62 -5.88 9.01 1.73
CA TYR A 62 -4.92 9.72 0.90
C TYR A 62 -5.54 10.49 -0.27
N GLY A 63 -6.85 10.40 -0.48
CA GLY A 63 -7.57 11.08 -1.56
C GLY A 63 -7.43 10.41 -2.92
N PHE A 64 -7.02 9.13 -2.98
CA PHE A 64 -6.97 8.38 -4.24
C PHE A 64 -8.34 7.83 -4.61
N THR A 65 -8.68 7.94 -5.89
CA THR A 65 -9.84 7.25 -6.45
C THR A 65 -9.59 5.74 -6.56
N ARG A 66 -10.66 4.98 -6.75
CA ARG A 66 -10.60 3.54 -7.04
C ARG A 66 -9.65 3.22 -8.20
N ASP A 67 -9.77 3.96 -9.30
CA ASP A 67 -8.98 3.68 -10.51
C ASP A 67 -7.52 4.09 -10.33
N GLN A 68 -7.25 5.20 -9.62
CA GLN A 68 -5.89 5.58 -9.24
C GLN A 68 -5.22 4.50 -8.37
N LEU A 69 -5.94 3.99 -7.36
CA LEU A 69 -5.42 2.89 -6.54
C LEU A 69 -5.10 1.66 -7.40
N LYS A 70 -6.00 1.30 -8.33
CA LYS A 70 -5.78 0.15 -9.21
C LYS A 70 -4.50 0.31 -10.02
N SER A 71 -4.33 1.46 -10.69
CA SER A 71 -3.13 1.76 -11.45
C SER A 71 -1.87 1.74 -10.59
N ILE A 72 -1.90 2.33 -9.39
CA ILE A 72 -0.76 2.31 -8.46
C ILE A 72 -0.34 0.87 -8.13
N LEU A 73 -1.29 -0.02 -7.83
CA LEU A 73 -0.98 -1.42 -7.46
C LEU A 73 -0.45 -2.21 -8.66
N GLU A 74 -1.02 -2.02 -9.85
CA GLU A 74 -0.58 -2.69 -11.08
C GLU A 74 0.81 -2.21 -11.52
N GLU A 75 1.08 -0.90 -11.48
CA GLU A 75 2.40 -0.30 -11.76
C GLU A 75 3.47 -0.82 -10.79
N THR A 76 3.14 -0.86 -9.49
CA THR A 76 4.08 -1.31 -8.46
C THR A 76 4.36 -2.80 -8.63
N LEU A 77 3.33 -3.61 -8.91
CA LEU A 77 3.52 -5.03 -9.20
C LEU A 77 4.41 -5.27 -10.42
N GLY A 78 4.21 -4.53 -11.51
CA GLY A 78 5.07 -4.63 -12.69
C GLY A 78 6.53 -4.34 -12.36
N SER A 79 6.78 -3.35 -11.48
CA SER A 79 8.13 -2.99 -11.02
C SER A 79 8.74 -4.02 -10.07
N GLU A 80 7.92 -4.64 -9.21
CA GLU A 80 8.36 -5.64 -8.23
C GLU A 80 8.60 -7.02 -8.85
N LYS A 81 7.91 -7.39 -9.94
CA LYS A 81 8.14 -8.63 -10.69
C LYS A 81 9.55 -8.72 -11.30
N ILE A 82 10.23 -7.59 -11.48
CA ILE A 82 11.58 -7.51 -12.05
C ILE A 82 12.64 -7.84 -10.99
N LYS A 83 12.30 -7.76 -9.70
CA LYS A 83 13.23 -8.05 -8.60
C LYS A 83 13.19 -9.54 -8.28
N GLU A 84 14.34 -10.21 -8.26
CA GLU A 84 14.45 -11.61 -7.85
C GLU A 84 14.12 -11.76 -6.35
N ASP A 85 13.38 -12.83 -6.00
CA ASP A 85 12.95 -13.24 -4.65
C ASP A 85 12.03 -12.25 -3.91
N ASN A 86 10.77 -12.18 -4.34
CA ASN A 86 9.74 -11.36 -3.68
C ASN A 86 8.60 -12.21 -3.08
N ARG A 87 8.85 -12.77 -1.89
CA ARG A 87 7.86 -13.56 -1.13
C ARG A 87 6.53 -12.86 -0.88
N ILE A 88 6.47 -11.52 -0.96
CA ILE A 88 5.23 -10.74 -0.86
C ILE A 88 4.25 -11.06 -2.01
N LEU A 89 4.78 -11.53 -3.13
CA LEU A 89 4.00 -11.90 -4.32
C LEU A 89 3.55 -13.36 -4.30
N ASP A 90 3.98 -14.15 -3.32
CA ASP A 90 3.52 -15.53 -3.18
C ASP A 90 1.98 -15.58 -3.07
N PRO A 91 1.35 -16.62 -3.63
CA PRO A 91 -0.08 -16.82 -3.47
C PRO A 91 -0.47 -16.84 -1.99
N CYS A 92 -1.50 -16.09 -1.63
CA CYS A 92 -1.99 -15.97 -0.26
C CYS A 92 -3.46 -16.35 -0.18
N TYR A 93 -3.84 -17.00 0.92
CA TYR A 93 -5.23 -17.40 1.16
C TYR A 93 -6.14 -16.18 1.25
N ASP A 94 -7.19 -16.17 0.43
CA ASP A 94 -8.24 -15.16 0.46
C ASP A 94 -9.52 -15.76 1.05
N GLN A 95 -9.90 -15.24 2.22
CA GLN A 95 -11.12 -15.65 2.94
C GLN A 95 -12.41 -15.44 2.14
N TYR A 96 -12.42 -14.50 1.18
CA TYR A 96 -13.61 -14.17 0.42
C TYR A 96 -13.91 -15.15 -0.72
N THR A 97 -12.88 -15.84 -1.21
CA THR A 97 -12.96 -16.82 -2.29
C THR A 97 -12.74 -18.25 -1.80
N GLY A 98 -12.11 -18.42 -0.63
CA GLY A 98 -11.72 -19.71 -0.09
C GLY A 98 -10.52 -20.33 -0.81
N GLN A 99 -9.74 -19.53 -1.55
CA GLN A 99 -8.66 -19.99 -2.41
C GLN A 99 -7.35 -19.22 -2.13
N TYR A 100 -6.21 -19.80 -2.50
CA TYR A 100 -4.95 -19.08 -2.54
C TYR A 100 -4.87 -18.29 -3.84
N LEU A 101 -4.75 -16.98 -3.73
CA LEU A 101 -4.70 -16.06 -4.86
C LEU A 101 -3.30 -15.49 -5.02
N SER A 102 -2.81 -15.47 -6.26
CA SER A 102 -1.73 -14.56 -6.65
C SER A 102 -2.11 -13.12 -6.34
N PHE A 103 -1.13 -12.21 -6.27
CA PHE A 103 -1.46 -10.82 -6.01
C PHE A 103 -2.34 -10.19 -7.11
N GLU A 104 -2.18 -10.58 -8.38
CA GLU A 104 -3.02 -10.11 -9.49
C GLU A 104 -4.47 -10.53 -9.33
N GLU A 105 -4.70 -11.80 -8.96
CA GLU A 105 -6.05 -12.29 -8.67
C GLU A 105 -6.64 -11.58 -7.45
N TRP A 106 -5.84 -11.34 -6.42
CA TRP A 106 -6.27 -10.60 -5.24
C TRP A 106 -6.64 -9.14 -5.58
N ILE A 107 -5.87 -8.44 -6.43
CA ILE A 107 -6.20 -7.10 -6.95
C ILE A 107 -7.55 -7.16 -7.65
N ASN A 108 -7.76 -8.12 -8.56
CA ASN A 108 -9.02 -8.27 -9.27
C ASN A 108 -10.19 -8.48 -8.30
N GLN A 109 -10.00 -9.27 -7.24
CA GLN A 109 -11.03 -9.47 -6.23
C GLN A 109 -11.31 -8.21 -5.38
N LEU A 110 -10.27 -7.46 -5.00
CA LEU A 110 -10.41 -6.17 -4.31
C LEU A 110 -11.33 -5.25 -5.11
N PHE A 111 -11.07 -5.07 -6.40
CA PHE A 111 -11.83 -4.14 -7.24
C PHE A 111 -13.19 -4.66 -7.69
N LYS A 112 -13.38 -5.98 -7.74
CA LYS A 112 -14.69 -6.62 -7.94
C LYS A 112 -15.60 -6.43 -6.72
N ARG A 113 -15.02 -6.40 -5.52
CA ARG A 113 -15.75 -6.26 -4.25
C ARG A 113 -15.76 -4.84 -3.71
N TRP A 114 -15.22 -3.87 -4.44
CA TRP A 114 -14.97 -2.50 -3.99
C TRP A 114 -16.13 -1.88 -3.19
N ASP A 115 -17.36 -1.95 -3.72
CA ASP A 115 -18.54 -1.33 -3.12
C ASP A 115 -19.08 -2.11 -1.91
N LYS A 116 -18.67 -3.37 -1.75
CA LYS A 116 -19.09 -4.26 -0.65
C LYS A 116 -18.11 -4.24 0.53
N ILE A 117 -16.89 -3.77 0.31
CA ILE A 117 -15.85 -3.69 1.35
C ILE A 117 -16.22 -2.62 2.38
N GLY A 118 -16.24 -3.02 3.65
CA GLY A 118 -16.50 -2.12 4.80
C GLY A 118 -17.98 -1.91 5.13
N ARG A 119 -18.90 -2.60 4.43
CA ARG A 119 -20.31 -2.69 4.83
C ARG A 119 -20.45 -3.89 5.78
N ASN A 120 -20.37 -3.62 7.08
CA ASN A 120 -20.81 -4.56 8.12
C ASN A 120 -22.32 -4.45 8.29
#